data_AF-A0A4Q0LVP5-F1
#
_entry.id   AF-A0A4Q0LVP5-F1
#
_cell.length_a   1.000
_cell.length_b   1.000
_cell.length_c   1.000
_cell.angle_alpha   90.00
_cell.angle_beta   90.00
_cell.angle_gamma   90.00
#
_symmetry.space_group_name_H-M   'P 1'
#
loop_
_entity.id
_entity.type
_entity.pdbx_description
1 polymer ?
#
loop_
_entity_poly.entity_id
_entity_poly.type
_entity_poly.pdbx_seq_one_letter_code
_entity_poly.pdbx_strand_id
1 'polypeptide(L)'
;MAELNENTFWISGIINGEYRECDGPYTTTKDMSNKGYPYVTKTPNPNFTHQRYDYTAHEWVDTSSEALLHTVEDVQKAVTELKSNSQSNTQSNDELDKKLDKLTTLVTMSNVQTGKLMQEVQDLKKQAQPATQPTEPTRNTTPAIEGGNK
;
A
#
# COMPACT_ATOMS: atom_id res chain seq x y z
N MET A 1 3.33 17.65 -42.50
CA MET A 1 3.55 17.93 -41.06
C MET A 1 4.15 16.69 -40.45
N ALA A 2 5.28 16.79 -39.74
CA ALA A 2 5.87 15.63 -39.07
C ALA A 2 5.03 15.34 -37.82
N GLU A 3 4.56 14.11 -37.67
CA GLU A 3 3.91 13.65 -36.45
C GLU A 3 4.96 13.67 -35.32
N LEU A 4 4.73 14.49 -34.30
CA LEU A 4 5.56 14.48 -33.10
C LEU A 4 5.18 13.22 -32.31
N ASN A 5 6.09 12.27 -32.21
CA ASN A 5 5.91 11.08 -31.39
C ASN A 5 5.99 11.49 -29.91
N GLU A 6 4.85 11.42 -29.21
CA GLU A 6 4.83 11.63 -27.76
C GLU A 6 5.40 10.41 -27.06
N ASN A 7 6.46 10.63 -26.27
CA ASN A 7 7.06 9.62 -25.41
C ASN A 7 6.57 9.80 -23.99
N THR A 8 6.09 8.72 -23.37
CA THR A 8 5.74 8.68 -21.95
C THR A 8 6.94 8.23 -21.13
N PHE A 9 7.16 8.87 -19.98
CA PHE A 9 8.18 8.48 -19.03
C PHE A 9 7.75 8.72 -17.58
N TRP A 10 8.49 8.11 -16.67
CA TRP A 10 8.38 8.24 -15.22
C TRP A 10 9.73 8.66 -14.65
N ILE A 11 9.71 9.17 -13.43
CA ILE A 11 10.90 9.55 -12.67
C ILE A 11 11.06 8.57 -11.50
N SER A 12 12.22 7.94 -11.42
CA SER A 12 12.63 7.13 -10.29
C SER A 12 14.09 7.43 -9.97
N GLY A 13 14.34 8.18 -8.89
CA GLY A 13 15.65 8.71 -8.55
C GLY A 13 15.60 10.13 -8.00
N ILE A 14 16.77 10.77 -7.96
CA ILE A 14 16.93 12.14 -7.47
C ILE A 14 16.80 13.10 -8.63
N ILE A 15 15.86 14.04 -8.52
CA ILE A 15 15.72 15.17 -9.45
C ILE A 15 15.65 16.45 -8.64
N ASN A 16 16.46 17.45 -8.99
CA ASN A 16 16.54 18.74 -8.30
C ASN A 16 16.77 18.64 -6.77
N GLY A 17 17.48 17.60 -6.31
CA GLY A 17 17.76 17.36 -4.89
C GLY A 17 16.67 16.62 -4.12
N GLU A 18 15.53 16.31 -4.76
CA GLU A 18 14.45 15.53 -4.17
C GLU A 18 14.46 14.10 -4.71
N TYR A 19 14.34 13.12 -3.81
CA TYR A 19 14.17 11.73 -4.19
C TYR A 19 12.71 11.44 -4.53
N ARG A 20 12.50 10.76 -5.66
CA ARG A 20 11.20 10.31 -6.17
C ARG A 20 11.26 8.81 -6.41
N GLU A 21 10.38 8.03 -5.78
CA GLU A 21 10.34 6.57 -5.96
C GLU A 21 9.76 6.18 -7.32
N CYS A 22 8.57 6.69 -7.65
CA CYS A 22 7.88 6.49 -8.92
C CYS A 22 6.93 7.68 -9.16
N ASP A 23 7.36 8.67 -9.94
CA ASP A 23 6.59 9.90 -10.22
C ASP A 23 6.26 10.02 -11.72
N GLY A 24 5.05 10.49 -12.04
CA GLY A 24 4.50 10.52 -13.40
C GLY A 24 3.12 9.84 -13.53
N PRO A 25 2.69 9.50 -14.77
CA PRO A 25 3.43 9.63 -16.02
C PRO A 25 3.59 11.07 -16.52
N TYR A 26 4.66 11.32 -17.28
CA TYR A 26 4.91 12.56 -18.01
C TYR A 26 5.01 12.29 -19.51
N THR A 27 4.71 13.30 -20.34
CA THR A 27 4.82 13.22 -21.80
C THR A 27 5.81 14.25 -22.34
N THR A 28 6.48 13.89 -23.43
CA THR A 28 7.43 14.77 -24.11
C THR A 28 7.56 14.40 -25.58
N THR A 29 7.84 15.40 -26.42
CA THR A 29 8.17 15.20 -27.84
C THR A 29 9.65 14.92 -28.07
N LYS A 30 10.47 14.94 -27.01
CA LYS A 30 11.89 14.61 -27.07
C LYS A 30 12.08 13.09 -26.97
N ASP A 31 13.08 12.56 -27.66
CA ASP A 31 13.47 11.16 -27.47
C ASP A 31 14.02 10.94 -26.05
N MET A 32 13.43 9.98 -25.34
CA MET A 32 13.76 9.58 -23.97
C MET A 32 14.53 8.25 -23.89
N SER A 33 14.72 7.56 -25.02
CA SER A 33 15.25 6.18 -25.06
C SER A 33 16.64 6.03 -24.42
N ASN A 34 17.44 7.10 -24.39
CA ASN A 34 18.83 7.10 -23.91
C ASN A 34 19.07 8.01 -22.70
N LYS A 35 18.01 8.47 -22.00
CA LYS A 35 18.19 9.42 -20.89
C LYS A 35 18.74 8.78 -19.63
N GLY A 36 18.46 7.49 -19.40
CA GLY A 36 18.89 6.80 -18.19
C GLY A 36 18.42 7.50 -16.91
N TYR A 37 19.07 7.21 -15.79
CA TYR A 37 18.71 7.79 -14.49
C TYR A 37 18.59 9.32 -14.51
N PRO A 38 17.54 9.93 -13.91
CA PRO A 38 16.44 9.29 -13.16
C PRO A 38 15.18 9.01 -14.02
N TYR A 39 15.29 8.98 -15.35
CA TYR A 39 14.18 8.83 -16.28
C TYR A 39 13.96 7.38 -16.69
N VAL A 40 12.70 6.94 -16.66
CA VAL A 40 12.29 5.57 -16.95
C VAL A 40 11.18 5.58 -18.00
N THR A 41 11.35 4.86 -19.10
CA THR A 41 10.32 4.72 -20.16
C THR A 41 9.46 3.47 -19.99
N LYS A 42 9.85 2.57 -19.09
CA LYS A 42 9.09 1.36 -18.76
C LYS A 42 7.94 1.72 -17.80
N THR A 43 6.72 1.36 -18.17
CA THR A 43 5.54 1.57 -17.33
C THR A 43 5.68 0.90 -15.96
N PRO A 44 5.35 1.60 -14.86
CA PRO A 44 5.26 1.04 -13.51
C PRO A 44 4.37 -0.19 -13.45
N ASN A 45 4.69 -1.12 -12.54
CA ASN A 45 3.85 -2.27 -12.30
C ASN A 45 2.59 -1.84 -11.55
N PRO A 46 1.37 -2.04 -12.10
CA PRO A 46 0.14 -1.60 -11.46
C PRO A 46 -0.19 -2.37 -10.17
N ASN A 47 0.47 -3.51 -9.92
CA ASN A 47 0.25 -4.30 -8.72
C ASN A 47 1.06 -3.82 -7.51
N PHE A 48 2.00 -2.88 -7.69
CA PHE A 48 2.80 -2.33 -6.60
C PHE A 48 2.25 -0.97 -6.18
N THR A 49 1.94 -0.82 -4.89
CA THR A 49 1.48 0.46 -4.32
C THR A 49 2.64 1.44 -4.12
N HIS A 50 3.81 0.92 -3.74
CA HIS A 50 5.08 1.64 -3.76
C HIS A 50 6.11 0.88 -4.59
N GLN A 51 6.86 1.59 -5.42
CA GLN A 51 7.88 0.97 -6.24
C GLN A 51 8.99 1.94 -6.60
N ARG A 52 10.19 1.40 -6.81
CA ARG A 52 11.33 2.10 -7.38
C ARG A 52 11.86 1.35 -8.60
N TYR A 53 12.51 2.06 -9.50
CA TYR A 53 13.13 1.44 -10.66
C TYR A 53 14.56 0.99 -10.34
N ASP A 54 14.85 -0.29 -10.52
CA ASP A 54 16.19 -0.83 -10.50
C ASP A 54 16.82 -0.66 -11.89
N TYR A 55 17.79 0.25 -12.01
CA TYR A 55 18.49 0.54 -13.26
C TYR A 55 19.52 -0.54 -13.65
N THR A 56 19.90 -1.41 -12.72
CA THR A 56 20.79 -2.55 -13.00
C THR A 56 19.97 -3.70 -13.59
N ALA A 57 18.86 -4.04 -12.94
CA ALA A 57 17.96 -5.11 -13.36
C ALA A 57 16.95 -4.68 -14.44
N HIS A 58 16.80 -3.37 -14.69
CA HIS A 58 15.85 -2.78 -15.63
C HIS A 58 14.39 -3.16 -15.32
N GLU A 59 14.02 -3.13 -14.04
CA GLU A 59 12.70 -3.52 -13.55
C GLU A 59 12.20 -2.65 -12.41
N TRP A 60 10.87 -2.61 -12.25
CA TRP A 60 10.25 -2.01 -11.09
C TRP A 60 10.27 -3.01 -9.93
N VAL A 61 10.73 -2.55 -8.78
CA VAL A 61 10.82 -3.34 -7.55
C VAL A 61 9.80 -2.79 -6.56
N ASP A 62 9.02 -3.68 -5.95
CA ASP A 62 8.06 -3.34 -4.88
C ASP A 62 8.81 -2.84 -3.64
N THR A 63 8.47 -1.63 -3.19
CA THR A 63 9.05 -1.01 -1.97
C THR A 63 8.01 -0.82 -0.87
N SER A 64 6.87 -1.51 -0.98
CA SER A 64 5.76 -1.37 -0.03
C SER A 64 6.14 -1.81 1.38
N SER A 65 7.03 -2.79 1.51
CA SER A 65 7.50 -3.28 2.82
C SER A 65 8.39 -2.25 3.52
N GLU A 66 9.25 -1.57 2.77
CA GLU A 66 10.13 -0.51 3.25
C GLU A 66 9.34 0.75 3.61
N ALA A 67 8.34 1.11 2.81
CA ALA A 67 7.43 2.22 3.09
C ALA A 67 6.65 1.98 4.41
N LEU A 68 6.22 0.73 4.66
CA LEU A 68 5.59 0.34 5.92
C LEU A 68 6.56 0.47 7.11
N LEU A 69 7.82 0.04 6.96
CA LEU A 69 8.81 0.14 8.03
C LEU A 69 9.08 1.60 8.42
N HIS A 70 9.31 2.49 7.44
CA HIS A 70 9.52 3.91 7.71
C HIS A 70 8.31 4.59 8.35
N THR A 71 7.10 4.22 7.95
CA THR A 71 5.88 4.72 8.59
C THR A 71 5.82 4.31 10.07
N VAL A 72 6.20 3.06 10.39
CA VAL A 72 6.24 2.58 11.78
C VAL A 72 7.32 3.31 12.59
N GLU A 73 8.51 3.51 12.01
CA GLU A 73 9.61 4.26 12.65
C GLU A 73 9.22 5.71 12.94
N ASP A 74 8.59 6.39 11.99
CA ASP A 74 8.11 7.77 12.16
C ASP A 74 7.01 7.87 13.22
N VAL A 75 6.08 6.90 13.24
CA VAL A 75 5.07 6.80 14.30
C VAL A 75 5.73 6.57 15.66
N GLN A 76 6.71 5.67 15.74
CA GLN A 76 7.43 5.39 16.99
C GLN A 76 8.21 6.61 17.48
N LYS A 77 8.82 7.37 16.57
CA LYS A 77 9.50 8.63 16.88
C LYS A 77 8.50 9.68 17.37
N ALA A 78 7.38 9.87 16.66
CA ALA A 78 6.33 10.80 17.08
C ALA A 78 5.74 10.43 18.46
N VAL A 79 5.53 9.15 18.74
CA VAL A 79 5.09 8.65 20.06
C VAL A 79 6.16 8.89 21.13
N THR A 80 7.44 8.71 20.82
CA THR A 80 8.55 8.95 21.75
C THR A 80 8.70 10.44 22.08
N GLU A 81 8.57 11.32 21.08
CA GLU A 81 8.54 12.77 21.25
C GLU A 81 7.31 13.20 22.06
N LEU A 82 6.13 12.63 21.79
CA LEU A 82 4.92 12.85 22.59
C LEU A 82 5.10 12.42 24.05
N LYS A 83 5.69 11.24 24.31
CA LYS A 83 5.93 10.73 25.66
C LYS A 83 6.95 11.60 26.41
N SER A 84 8.02 12.01 25.74
CA SER A 84 9.05 12.89 26.31
C SER A 84 8.48 14.27 26.64
N ASN A 85 7.66 14.83 25.74
CA ASN A 85 6.95 16.09 25.97
C ASN A 85 5.86 15.97 27.04
N SER A 86 5.22 14.81 27.17
CA SER A 86 4.25 14.53 28.22
C SER A 86 4.89 14.38 29.61
N GLN A 87 6.14 13.93 29.70
CA GLN A 87 6.88 13.91 30.97
C GLN A 87 7.39 15.30 31.39
N SER A 88 7.43 16.27 30.46
CA SER A 88 8.00 17.61 30.71
C SER A 88 6.98 18.70 31.06
N ASN A 89 5.67 18.48 30.95
CA ASN A 89 4.68 19.58 31.01
C ASN A 89 3.57 19.40 32.07
N THR A 90 3.83 19.93 33.26
CA THR A 90 2.83 20.33 34.27
C THR A 90 2.34 21.76 34.04
N GLN A 91 2.33 22.28 32.80
CA GLN A 91 1.91 23.66 32.51
C GLN A 91 1.07 23.78 31.24
N SER A 92 -0.16 24.25 31.44
CA SER A 92 -1.19 24.75 30.52
C SER A 92 -2.15 23.74 29.85
N ASN A 93 -3.36 23.65 30.41
CA ASN A 93 -4.46 22.75 30.00
C ASN A 93 -5.01 23.04 28.58
N ASP A 94 -4.95 24.28 28.09
CA ASP A 94 -5.49 24.60 26.75
C ASP A 94 -4.61 24.07 25.60
N GLU A 95 -3.31 23.96 25.83
CA GLU A 95 -2.43 23.26 24.90
C GLU A 95 -2.60 21.75 24.98
N LEU A 96 -2.94 21.23 26.16
CA LEU A 96 -3.19 19.81 26.37
C LEU A 96 -4.43 19.36 25.60
N ASP A 97 -5.53 20.10 25.66
CA ASP A 97 -6.77 19.77 24.93
C ASP A 97 -6.54 19.77 23.40
N LYS A 98 -5.86 20.79 22.86
CA LYS A 98 -5.51 20.81 21.44
C LYS A 98 -4.56 19.68 21.03
N LYS A 99 -3.69 19.22 21.95
CA LYS A 99 -2.78 18.09 21.72
C LYS A 99 -3.51 16.75 21.80
N LEU A 100 -4.48 16.61 22.70
CA LEU A 100 -5.35 15.44 22.81
C LEU A 100 -6.25 15.29 21.58
N ASP A 101 -6.78 16.38 21.03
CA ASP A 101 -7.57 16.35 19.79
C ASP A 101 -6.72 15.90 18.60
N LYS A 102 -5.49 16.42 18.48
CA LYS A 102 -4.55 15.99 17.43
C LYS A 102 -4.17 14.51 17.59
N LEU A 103 -3.92 14.06 18.82
CA LEU A 103 -3.62 12.66 19.11
C LEU A 103 -4.79 11.74 18.76
N THR A 104 -6.00 12.11 19.16
CA THR A 104 -7.23 11.38 18.85
C THR A 104 -7.44 11.29 17.35
N THR A 105 -7.17 12.38 16.63
CA THR A 105 -7.24 12.41 15.16
C THR A 105 -6.23 11.46 14.53
N LEU A 106 -4.97 11.48 14.99
CA LEU A 106 -3.91 10.58 14.50
C LEU A 106 -4.24 9.11 14.78
N VAL A 107 -4.69 8.78 15.99
CA VAL A 107 -5.11 7.41 16.36
C VAL A 107 -6.29 6.96 15.51
N THR A 108 -7.27 7.85 15.27
CA THR A 108 -8.41 7.54 14.42
C THR A 108 -7.97 7.26 12.98
N MET A 109 -7.10 8.10 12.41
CA MET A 109 -6.55 7.88 11.07
C MET A 109 -5.73 6.59 10.99
N SER A 110 -4.94 6.29 12.01
CA SER A 110 -4.15 5.06 12.10
C SER A 110 -5.05 3.82 12.19
N ASN A 111 -6.12 3.88 12.97
CA ASN A 111 -7.12 2.80 13.06
C ASN A 111 -7.86 2.59 11.73
N VAL A 112 -8.19 3.67 11.01
CA VAL A 112 -8.80 3.59 9.67
C VAL A 112 -7.83 2.94 8.67
N GLN A 113 -6.56 3.34 8.69
CA GLN A 113 -5.54 2.73 7.82
C GLN A 113 -5.31 1.26 8.17
N THR A 114 -5.25 0.92 9.46
CA THR A 114 -5.14 -0.46 9.94
C THR A 114 -6.34 -1.31 9.51
N GLY A 115 -7.55 -0.75 9.58
CA GLY A 115 -8.76 -1.42 9.11
C GLY A 115 -8.73 -1.70 7.61
N LYS A 116 -8.27 -0.75 6.80
CA LYS A 116 -8.08 -0.93 5.35
C LYS A 116 -7.04 -2.01 5.05
N LEU A 117 -5.91 -2.00 5.76
CA LEU A 117 -4.88 -3.02 5.64
C LEU A 117 -5.39 -4.42 6.01
N MET A 118 -6.16 -4.54 7.11
CA MET A 118 -6.80 -5.81 7.47
C MET A 118 -7.76 -6.29 6.38
N GLN A 119 -8.49 -5.38 5.75
CA GLN A 119 -9.39 -5.71 4.65
C GLN A 119 -8.62 -6.20 3.41
N GLU A 120 -7.56 -5.50 3.01
CA GLU A 120 -6.69 -5.93 1.90
C GLU A 120 -6.05 -7.29 2.18
N VAL A 121 -5.58 -7.54 3.40
CA VAL A 121 -5.05 -8.85 3.80
C VAL A 121 -6.12 -9.94 3.72
N GLN A 122 -7.36 -9.65 4.12
CA GLN A 122 -8.46 -10.61 3.97
C GLN A 122 -8.80 -10.88 2.51
N ASP A 123 -8.79 -9.85 1.67
CA ASP A 123 -9.12 -10.00 0.25
C ASP A 123 -8.01 -10.73 -0.51
N LEU A 124 -6.74 -10.51 -0.15
CA LEU A 124 -5.61 -11.34 -0.58
C LEU A 124 -5.76 -12.80 -0.13
N LYS A 125 -6.20 -13.06 1.11
CA LYS A 125 -6.47 -14.42 1.58
C LYS A 125 -7.61 -15.10 0.80
N LYS A 126 -8.65 -14.37 0.43
CA LYS A 126 -9.74 -14.90 -0.43
C LYS A 126 -9.25 -15.22 -1.83
N GLN A 127 -8.37 -14.40 -2.39
CA GLN A 127 -7.75 -14.67 -3.70
C GLN A 127 -6.75 -15.84 -3.66
N ALA A 128 -6.12 -16.08 -2.51
CA ALA A 128 -5.19 -17.20 -2.30
C ALA A 128 -5.88 -18.53 -1.93
N GLN A 129 -7.20 -18.57 -1.73
CA GLN A 129 -7.92 -19.83 -1.55
C GLN A 129 -8.06 -20.55 -2.90
N PRO A 130 -7.61 -21.82 -3.03
CA PRO A 130 -7.89 -22.60 -4.23
C PRO A 130 -9.40 -22.81 -4.36
N ALA A 131 -9.92 -22.64 -5.58
CA ALA A 131 -11.32 -22.83 -5.90
C ALA A 131 -11.77 -24.24 -5.51
N THR A 132 -12.50 -24.38 -4.39
CA THR A 132 -13.26 -25.60 -4.12
C THR A 132 -14.45 -25.63 -5.07
N GLN A 133 -14.29 -26.42 -6.13
CA GLN A 133 -15.33 -26.81 -7.08
C GLN A 133 -16.49 -27.49 -6.31
N PRO A 134 -17.77 -27.20 -6.61
CA PRO A 134 -18.89 -27.89 -5.98
C PRO A 134 -18.99 -29.32 -6.53
N THR A 135 -18.78 -30.32 -5.70
CA THR A 135 -19.15 -31.70 -6.03
C THR A 135 -20.66 -31.86 -5.86
N GLU A 136 -21.36 -32.19 -6.94
CA GLU A 136 -22.80 -32.53 -6.94
C GLU A 136 -23.13 -33.65 -5.94
N PRO A 137 -24.29 -33.62 -5.27
CA PRO A 137 -24.71 -34.71 -4.40
C PRO A 137 -25.22 -35.91 -5.21
N THR A 138 -24.48 -37.02 -5.17
CA THR A 138 -24.94 -38.31 -5.67
C THR A 138 -26.09 -38.82 -4.79
N ARG A 139 -27.28 -38.94 -5.40
CA ARG A 139 -28.50 -39.48 -4.81
C ARG A 139 -28.47 -41.02 -4.85
N ASN A 140 -28.24 -41.66 -3.70
CA ASN A 140 -28.49 -43.09 -3.54
C ASN A 140 -29.87 -43.32 -2.88
N THR A 141 -30.76 -43.95 -3.64
CA THR A 141 -32.05 -44.54 -3.26
C THR A 141 -31.82 -45.77 -2.35
N THR A 142 -32.53 -46.01 -1.23
CA THR A 142 -33.89 -46.64 -1.05
C THR A 142 -33.90 -47.27 0.38
N PRO A 143 -35.00 -47.78 0.98
CA PRO A 143 -36.32 -47.23 1.35
C PRO A 143 -36.57 -47.20 2.89
N ALA A 144 -37.72 -46.63 3.27
CA ALA A 144 -38.26 -46.56 4.62
C ALA A 144 -38.55 -47.91 5.28
N ILE A 145 -38.30 -48.00 6.60
CA ILE A 145 -39.06 -48.83 7.52
C ILE A 145 -39.56 -47.96 8.68
N GLU A 146 -40.85 -47.66 8.63
CA GLU A 146 -41.63 -47.06 9.71
C GLU A 146 -42.25 -48.21 10.50
N GLY A 147 -42.13 -48.18 11.84
CA GLY A 147 -42.79 -49.18 12.70
C GLY A 147 -42.24 -49.23 14.11
N GLY A 148 -42.67 -48.29 14.97
CA GLY A 148 -42.54 -48.39 16.42
C GLY A 148 -43.66 -49.21 17.08
N ASN A 149 -43.42 -49.61 18.34
CA ASN A 149 -44.19 -50.48 19.25
C ASN A 149 -44.04 -51.99 18.96
N LYS A 150 -43.62 -52.85 19.90
CA LYS A 150 -43.75 -52.87 21.36
C LYS A 150 -42.65 -53.76 21.96
#